data_AF-A0AAV5HPU9-F1
#
_entry.id   AF-A0AAV5HPU9-F1
#
_cell.length_a   1.000
_cell.length_b   1.000
_cell.length_c   1.000
_cell.angle_alpha   90.00
_cell.angle_beta   90.00
_cell.angle_gamma   90.00
#
_symmetry.space_group_name_H-M   'P 1'
#
loop_
_entity.id
_entity.type
_entity.pdbx_description
1 polymer ?
#
loop_
_entity_poly.entity_id
_entity_poly.type
_entity_poly.pdbx_seq_one_letter_code
_entity_poly.pdbx_strand_id
1 'polypeptide(L)'
;MQYKNWSTHKYDGKRRAPSSIRRNFSSSAMLRALLLLSLLGLIPWVNAHQETGEWTCESESEIRVQADYKPGLITLDGLADDWEDIDGSEFSLRPALDPDEDHEYAGGKMTVKALHDGKDVFFLLQVDGDYAYVNGDSRKCPSVALMFQIGGDASYHNMGGCKEGPDSCTNKNCKGHEVDMMHFSIGTAIPGRLYGGNPIDNSNGTGGDR
;
A
#
# COMPACT_ATOMS: atom_id res chain seq x y z
N MET A 1 30.32 66.20 -20.41
CA MET A 1 31.38 66.06 -21.44
C MET A 1 30.82 65.10 -22.49
N GLN A 2 30.06 65.64 -23.45
CA GLN A 2 30.46 66.05 -24.80
C GLN A 2 30.27 64.92 -25.85
N TYR A 3 29.27 65.13 -26.71
CA TYR A 3 29.18 64.86 -28.17
C TYR A 3 29.33 63.40 -28.67
N LYS A 4 28.69 62.91 -29.74
CA LYS A 4 28.31 63.55 -31.01
C LYS A 4 27.33 62.69 -31.83
N ASN A 5 26.71 63.37 -32.79
CA ASN A 5 25.60 63.04 -33.69
C ASN A 5 25.91 62.18 -34.93
N TRP A 6 24.81 61.62 -35.49
CA TRP A 6 24.42 61.42 -36.92
C TRP A 6 25.21 60.50 -37.86
N SER A 7 24.51 59.53 -38.47
CA SER A 7 24.51 59.37 -39.94
C SER A 7 23.32 58.55 -40.44
N THR A 8 22.56 59.14 -41.36
CA THR A 8 21.53 58.53 -42.18
C THR A 8 22.15 57.83 -43.38
N HIS A 9 21.79 56.57 -43.65
CA HIS A 9 21.87 56.03 -45.01
C HIS A 9 20.62 55.19 -45.32
N LYS A 10 19.80 55.71 -46.24
CA LYS A 10 18.88 54.91 -47.05
C LYS A 10 19.73 53.98 -47.93
N TYR A 11 19.41 52.70 -47.92
CA TYR A 11 19.67 51.81 -49.05
C TYR A 11 18.37 51.13 -49.45
N ASP A 12 17.94 51.49 -50.65
CA ASP A 12 16.88 50.86 -51.43
C ASP A 12 17.45 49.56 -52.04
N GLY A 13 16.70 48.46 -51.96
CA GLY A 13 17.28 47.14 -52.23
C GLY A 13 16.29 45.98 -52.26
N LYS A 14 15.39 46.03 -53.25
CA LYS A 14 14.76 44.88 -53.95
C LYS A 14 14.40 43.62 -53.14
N ARG A 15 13.09 43.39 -53.06
CA ARG A 15 12.41 42.10 -52.83
C ARG A 15 13.14 40.91 -53.51
N ARG A 16 13.42 39.87 -52.73
CA ARG A 16 13.38 38.47 -53.18
C ARG A 16 12.54 37.66 -52.20
N ALA A 17 11.54 36.96 -52.72
CA ALA A 17 10.77 35.99 -51.97
C ALA A 17 11.70 34.86 -51.47
N PRO A 18 11.54 34.36 -50.24
CA PRO A 18 12.25 33.17 -49.82
C PRO A 18 11.73 31.98 -50.63
N SER A 19 12.65 31.35 -51.36
CA SER A 19 12.46 30.06 -52.00
C SER A 19 11.93 29.04 -51.00
N SER A 20 10.87 28.33 -51.37
CA SER A 20 10.32 27.21 -50.61
C SER A 20 11.42 26.19 -50.31
N ILE A 21 11.82 26.09 -49.05
CA ILE A 21 12.66 24.98 -48.58
C ILE A 21 11.76 23.75 -48.57
N ARG A 22 11.82 22.94 -49.64
CA ARG A 22 11.34 21.56 -49.57
C ARG A 22 12.29 20.80 -48.66
N ARG A 23 11.89 20.65 -47.38
CA ARG A 23 12.54 19.69 -46.49
C ARG A 23 12.18 18.30 -46.99
N ASN A 24 13.13 17.65 -47.68
CA ASN A 24 13.04 16.23 -47.95
C ASN A 24 13.13 15.52 -46.59
N PHE A 25 11.98 15.06 -46.08
CA PHE A 25 11.97 14.12 -44.96
C PHE A 25 12.62 12.82 -45.45
N SER A 26 13.84 12.57 -45.00
CA SER A 26 14.51 11.29 -45.23
C SER A 26 13.64 10.19 -44.63
N SER A 27 13.26 9.20 -45.44
CA SER A 27 12.48 8.03 -45.00
C SER A 27 13.10 7.33 -43.78
N SER A 28 14.43 7.42 -43.63
CA SER A 28 15.18 6.93 -42.47
C SER A 28 14.89 7.72 -41.19
N ALA A 29 14.73 9.05 -41.27
CA ALA A 29 14.36 9.87 -40.12
C ALA A 29 12.91 9.63 -39.69
N MET A 30 12.02 9.39 -40.66
CA MET A 30 10.62 9.07 -40.40
C MET A 30 10.47 7.66 -39.78
N LEU A 31 11.24 6.67 -40.25
CA LEU A 31 11.28 5.32 -39.67
C LEU A 31 11.82 5.34 -38.23
N ARG A 32 12.88 6.12 -37.98
CA ARG A 32 13.46 6.29 -36.63
C ARG A 32 12.48 6.97 -35.67
N ALA A 33 11.75 7.99 -36.13
CA ALA A 33 10.72 8.64 -35.34
C ALA A 33 9.57 7.68 -35.01
N LEU A 34 9.11 6.87 -35.98
CA LEU A 34 8.07 5.87 -35.77
C LEU A 34 8.51 4.75 -34.80
N LEU A 35 9.76 4.29 -34.90
CA LEU A 35 10.34 3.32 -33.97
C LEU A 35 10.41 3.89 -32.54
N LEU A 36 10.82 5.15 -32.37
CA LEU A 36 10.85 5.81 -31.06
C LEU A 36 9.44 5.98 -30.48
N LEU A 37 8.44 6.35 -31.29
CA LEU A 37 7.04 6.41 -30.84
C LEU A 37 6.49 5.01 -30.48
N SER A 38 6.89 3.95 -31.18
CA SER A 38 6.47 2.59 -30.84
C SER A 38 7.07 2.08 -29.52
N LEU A 39 8.27 2.55 -29.16
CA LEU A 39 8.91 2.24 -27.87
C LEU A 39 8.27 2.99 -26.69
N LEU A 40 7.68 4.17 -26.92
CA LEU A 40 6.94 4.93 -25.91
C LEU A 40 5.55 4.34 -25.60
N GLY A 41 4.96 3.58 -26.53
CA GLY A 41 3.66 2.91 -26.35
C GLY A 41 3.71 1.58 -25.57
N LEU A 42 4.91 1.10 -25.22
CA LEU A 42 5.12 -0.12 -24.44
C LEU A 42 5.25 0.14 -22.94
N ILE A 43 5.09 1.40 -22.49
CA ILE A 43 5.03 1.72 -21.08
C ILE A 43 3.61 1.37 -20.61
N PRO A 44 3.40 0.36 -19.75
CA PRO A 44 2.09 0.12 -19.19
C PRO A 44 1.65 1.40 -18.48
N TRP A 45 0.51 1.93 -18.89
CA TRP A 45 -0.09 3.07 -18.22
C TRP A 45 -0.51 2.57 -16.85
N VAL A 46 0.19 2.99 -15.80
CA VAL A 46 -0.30 2.81 -14.44
C VAL A 46 -1.51 3.73 -14.35
N ASN A 47 -2.71 3.15 -14.32
CA ASN A 47 -3.90 3.92 -14.00
C ASN A 47 -3.71 4.48 -12.59
N ALA A 48 -3.96 5.78 -12.43
CA ALA A 48 -4.14 6.33 -11.09
C ALA A 48 -5.37 5.64 -10.48
N HIS A 49 -5.25 5.22 -9.22
CA HIS A 49 -6.33 4.57 -8.48
C HIS A 49 -7.59 5.43 -8.55
N GLN A 50 -8.71 4.80 -8.92
CA GLN A 50 -9.98 5.46 -9.09
C GLN A 50 -10.91 4.99 -7.99
N GLU A 51 -10.67 5.44 -6.75
CA GLU A 51 -11.64 5.23 -5.69
C GLU A 51 -12.90 6.04 -6.02
N THR A 52 -14.00 5.36 -6.31
CA THR A 52 -15.27 6.02 -6.60
C THR A 52 -16.02 6.30 -5.30
N GLY A 53 -16.08 7.57 -4.89
CA GLY A 53 -16.89 8.02 -3.75
C GLY A 53 -16.24 9.12 -2.93
N GLU A 54 -17.02 9.75 -2.05
CA GLU A 54 -16.50 10.61 -0.99
C GLU A 54 -15.98 9.70 0.13
N TRP A 55 -14.66 9.70 0.38
CA TRP A 55 -14.09 8.91 1.48
C TRP A 55 -14.40 9.59 2.82
N THR A 56 -15.25 8.96 3.62
CA THR A 56 -15.66 9.46 4.93
C THR A 56 -14.90 8.77 6.07
N CYS A 57 -14.31 9.54 6.98
CA CYS A 57 -13.64 9.01 8.19
C CYS A 57 -14.62 8.62 9.31
N GLU A 58 -15.91 8.49 9.02
CA GLU A 58 -16.87 8.01 10.02
C GLU A 58 -16.64 6.52 10.24
N SER A 59 -16.23 6.16 11.46
CA SER A 59 -16.14 4.77 11.95
C SER A 59 -17.52 4.15 12.20
N GLU A 60 -18.53 4.53 11.41
CA GLU A 60 -19.90 4.01 11.46
C GLU A 60 -20.02 2.65 10.74
N SER A 61 -18.98 1.80 10.80
CA SER A 61 -19.07 0.39 10.45
C SER A 61 -18.37 -0.48 11.49
N GLU A 62 -19.14 -0.82 12.53
CA GLU A 62 -19.42 -2.15 13.10
C GLU A 62 -18.38 -3.30 13.13
N ILE A 63 -17.14 -3.16 12.66
CA ILE A 63 -16.16 -4.23 12.75
C ILE A 63 -15.55 -4.24 14.16
N ARG A 64 -16.29 -4.84 15.09
CA ARG A 64 -15.81 -5.14 16.44
C ARG A 64 -15.58 -6.63 16.56
N VAL A 65 -14.32 -7.02 16.65
CA VAL A 65 -13.96 -8.40 17.04
C VAL A 65 -14.11 -8.48 18.56
N GLN A 66 -15.17 -9.15 19.01
CA GLN A 66 -15.39 -9.47 20.42
C GLN A 66 -14.42 -10.58 20.82
N ALA A 67 -13.67 -10.37 21.91
CA ALA A 67 -12.88 -11.41 22.54
C ALA A 67 -13.50 -11.72 23.90
N ASP A 68 -14.09 -12.91 24.05
CA ASP A 68 -14.71 -13.32 25.31
C ASP A 68 -13.69 -13.94 26.29
N TYR A 69 -13.96 -13.82 27.58
CA TYR A 69 -13.14 -14.43 28.62
C TYR A 69 -13.39 -15.95 28.70
N LYS A 70 -12.44 -16.75 28.23
CA LYS A 70 -12.51 -18.22 28.16
C LYS A 70 -11.17 -18.86 28.53
N PRO A 71 -10.77 -18.84 29.80
CA PRO A 71 -9.45 -19.32 30.23
C PRO A 71 -9.31 -20.83 30.06
N GLY A 72 -8.16 -21.26 29.53
CA GLY A 72 -7.79 -22.68 29.41
C GLY A 72 -8.53 -23.47 28.34
N LEU A 73 -9.28 -22.79 27.45
CA LEU A 73 -10.06 -23.44 26.40
C LEU A 73 -9.20 -23.83 25.18
N ILE A 74 -8.22 -23.01 24.80
CA ILE A 74 -7.52 -23.12 23.51
C ILE A 74 -6.10 -23.68 23.65
N THR A 75 -5.75 -24.57 22.71
CA THR A 75 -4.37 -24.98 22.42
C THR A 75 -3.74 -24.09 21.33
N LEU A 76 -2.49 -23.66 21.53
CA LEU A 76 -1.72 -22.85 20.56
C LEU A 76 -1.01 -23.71 19.50
N ASP A 77 -1.78 -24.39 18.65
CA ASP A 77 -1.25 -25.31 17.63
C ASP A 77 -1.72 -25.03 16.20
N GLY A 78 -2.64 -24.07 16.03
CA GLY A 78 -3.21 -23.70 14.72
C GLY A 78 -4.34 -24.62 14.25
N LEU A 79 -4.78 -25.57 15.07
CA LEU A 79 -5.98 -26.36 14.82
C LEU A 79 -7.23 -25.60 15.27
N ALA A 80 -8.33 -25.79 14.55
CA ALA A 80 -9.59 -25.07 14.79
C ALA A 80 -10.54 -25.81 15.75
N ASP A 81 -10.21 -27.04 16.16
CA ASP A 81 -11.09 -27.93 16.92
C ASP A 81 -11.54 -27.27 18.24
N ASP A 82 -10.60 -26.77 19.04
CA ASP A 82 -10.89 -26.09 20.32
C ASP A 82 -11.63 -24.75 20.14
N TRP A 83 -11.79 -24.26 18.90
CA TRP A 83 -12.43 -23.00 18.55
C TRP A 83 -13.84 -23.15 17.99
N GLU A 84 -14.41 -24.36 17.95
CA GLU A 84 -15.71 -24.64 17.32
C GLU A 84 -16.85 -23.77 17.88
N ASP A 85 -16.87 -23.60 19.20
CA ASP A 85 -17.90 -22.84 19.94
C ASP A 85 -17.56 -21.34 20.10
N ILE A 86 -16.57 -20.85 19.34
CA ILE A 86 -16.18 -19.44 19.34
C ILE A 86 -16.73 -18.76 18.09
N ASP A 87 -17.51 -17.70 18.30
CA ASP A 87 -18.07 -16.91 17.22
C ASP A 87 -16.94 -16.25 16.40
N GLY A 88 -17.11 -16.29 15.07
CA GLY A 88 -16.17 -15.70 14.12
C GLY A 88 -16.74 -14.46 13.46
N SER A 89 -15.88 -13.47 13.21
CA SER A 89 -16.17 -12.33 12.36
C SER A 89 -15.63 -12.58 10.95
N GLU A 90 -16.46 -12.37 9.93
CA GLU A 90 -16.06 -12.57 8.53
C GLU A 90 -15.71 -11.26 7.83
N PHE A 91 -14.66 -11.29 7.02
CA PHE A 91 -14.15 -10.15 6.26
C PHE A 91 -13.88 -10.53 4.80
N SER A 92 -14.44 -9.79 3.86
CA SER A 92 -14.00 -9.86 2.47
C SER A 92 -12.57 -9.33 2.38
N LEU A 93 -11.69 -10.08 1.70
CA LEU A 93 -10.31 -9.66 1.46
C LEU A 93 -10.25 -8.92 0.12
N ARG A 94 -9.76 -7.69 0.13
CA ARG A 94 -9.63 -6.83 -1.06
C ARG A 94 -8.20 -6.32 -1.21
N PRO A 95 -7.74 -6.03 -2.44
CA PRO A 95 -6.43 -5.44 -2.66
C PRO A 95 -6.27 -4.11 -1.92
N ALA A 96 -5.14 -3.91 -1.25
CA ALA A 96 -4.89 -2.72 -0.42
C ALA A 96 -4.87 -1.39 -1.21
N LEU A 97 -4.51 -1.44 -2.49
CA LEU A 97 -4.43 -0.25 -3.34
C LEU A 97 -5.66 -0.10 -4.25
N ASP A 98 -6.53 -1.10 -4.29
CA ASP A 98 -7.69 -1.14 -5.19
C ASP A 98 -8.80 -1.97 -4.52
N PRO A 99 -9.48 -1.41 -3.50
CA PRO A 99 -10.41 -2.14 -2.63
C PRO A 99 -11.81 -2.27 -3.25
N ASP A 100 -11.91 -2.31 -4.57
CA ASP A 100 -13.16 -2.48 -5.30
C ASP A 100 -13.72 -3.89 -5.11
N GLU A 101 -15.05 -4.01 -5.09
CA GLU A 101 -15.73 -5.28 -4.80
C GLU A 101 -15.53 -6.35 -5.88
N ASP A 102 -15.32 -5.92 -7.13
CA ASP A 102 -15.04 -6.82 -8.26
C ASP A 102 -13.62 -7.41 -8.21
N HIS A 103 -12.75 -6.85 -7.37
CA HIS A 103 -11.40 -7.35 -7.11
C HIS A 103 -11.30 -8.14 -5.79
N GLU A 104 -12.43 -8.51 -5.16
CA GLU A 104 -12.44 -9.38 -3.99
C GLU A 104 -11.68 -10.70 -4.22
N TYR A 105 -10.99 -11.16 -3.17
CA TYR A 105 -10.26 -12.41 -3.20
C TYR A 105 -11.20 -13.59 -3.43
N ALA A 106 -11.05 -14.25 -4.57
CA ALA A 106 -11.93 -15.32 -5.01
C ALA A 106 -11.86 -16.60 -4.15
N GLY A 107 -10.82 -16.76 -3.32
CA GLY A 107 -10.65 -17.93 -2.45
C GLY A 107 -11.67 -17.99 -1.30
N GLY A 108 -12.32 -16.87 -0.99
CA GLY A 108 -13.31 -16.75 0.07
C GLY A 108 -13.01 -15.60 1.02
N LYS A 109 -13.67 -15.59 2.17
CA LYS A 109 -13.49 -14.57 3.20
C LYS A 109 -12.42 -14.99 4.21
N MET A 110 -11.91 -14.02 4.95
CA MET A 110 -11.18 -14.26 6.19
C MET A 110 -12.17 -14.35 7.35
N THR A 111 -12.07 -15.39 8.16
CA THR A 111 -12.75 -15.49 9.46
C THR A 111 -11.74 -15.18 10.56
N VAL A 112 -12.10 -14.29 11.49
CA VAL A 112 -11.33 -14.00 12.70
C VAL A 112 -12.15 -14.40 13.92
N LYS A 113 -11.61 -15.33 14.72
CA LYS A 113 -12.14 -15.67 16.04
C LYS A 113 -11.19 -15.12 17.10
N ALA A 114 -11.73 -14.63 18.22
CA ALA A 114 -10.92 -14.11 19.31
C ALA A 114 -11.46 -14.48 20.69
N LEU A 115 -10.57 -14.68 21.65
CA LEU A 115 -10.87 -14.85 23.07
C LEU A 115 -9.68 -14.45 23.93
N HIS A 116 -9.86 -14.35 25.24
CA HIS A 116 -8.77 -14.07 26.16
C HIS A 116 -8.89 -14.87 27.46
N ASP A 117 -7.77 -15.06 28.16
CA ASP A 117 -7.73 -15.71 29.48
C ASP A 117 -7.52 -14.72 30.64
N GLY A 118 -7.56 -13.42 30.32
CA GLY A 118 -7.33 -12.32 31.26
C GLY A 118 -5.86 -11.91 31.37
N LYS A 119 -4.94 -12.67 30.79
CA LYS A 119 -3.52 -12.34 30.66
C LYS A 119 -3.13 -12.12 29.20
N ASP A 120 -3.56 -13.03 28.33
CA ASP A 120 -3.24 -13.06 26.91
C ASP A 120 -4.54 -13.03 26.08
N VAL A 121 -4.46 -12.43 24.89
CA VAL A 121 -5.53 -12.42 23.88
C VAL A 121 -5.10 -13.34 22.73
N PHE A 122 -6.02 -14.19 22.29
CA PHE A 122 -5.79 -15.22 21.31
C PHE A 122 -6.64 -14.93 20.07
N PHE A 123 -6.04 -15.13 18.90
CA PHE A 123 -6.72 -14.96 17.62
C PHE A 123 -6.53 -16.20 16.76
N LEU A 124 -7.60 -16.70 16.16
CA LEU A 124 -7.56 -17.66 15.07
C LEU A 124 -8.01 -16.96 13.79
N LEU A 125 -7.13 -16.98 12.78
CA LEU A 125 -7.41 -16.42 11.46
C LEU A 125 -7.48 -17.57 10.47
N GLN A 126 -8.61 -17.67 9.78
CA GLN A 126 -8.85 -18.68 8.75
C GLN A 126 -9.15 -17.97 7.45
N VAL A 127 -8.40 -18.28 6.40
CA VAL A 127 -8.60 -17.74 5.07
C VAL A 127 -8.81 -18.92 4.13
N ASP A 128 -9.99 -18.98 3.52
CA ASP A 128 -10.29 -20.01 2.54
C ASP A 128 -9.47 -19.81 1.27
N GLY A 129 -9.06 -20.90 0.64
CA GLY A 129 -8.39 -20.86 -0.65
C GLY A 129 -7.23 -21.84 -0.76
N ASP A 130 -6.52 -21.75 -1.88
CA ASP A 130 -5.43 -22.67 -2.19
C ASP A 130 -4.23 -22.44 -1.29
N TYR A 131 -3.71 -23.53 -0.73
CA TYR A 131 -2.50 -23.48 0.06
C TYR A 131 -1.29 -23.11 -0.82
N ALA A 132 -0.85 -21.86 -0.72
CA ALA A 132 0.16 -21.28 -1.60
C ALA A 132 1.59 -21.31 -1.04
N TYR A 133 1.83 -21.96 0.11
CA TYR A 133 3.15 -22.00 0.72
C TYR A 133 4.13 -22.91 -0.02
N VAL A 134 5.34 -22.40 -0.26
CA VAL A 134 6.47 -23.20 -0.75
C VAL A 134 7.68 -22.93 0.11
N ASN A 135 8.18 -23.98 0.77
CA ASN A 135 9.37 -23.89 1.62
C ASN A 135 10.57 -23.35 0.82
N GLY A 136 11.17 -22.26 1.31
CA GLY A 136 12.34 -21.63 0.71
C GLY A 136 12.06 -20.64 -0.42
N ASP A 137 10.80 -20.40 -0.83
CA ASP A 137 10.46 -19.32 -1.77
C ASP A 137 9.75 -18.18 -1.02
N SER A 138 10.48 -17.08 -0.78
CA SER A 138 9.96 -15.92 -0.04
C SER A 138 8.78 -15.22 -0.73
N ARG A 139 8.54 -15.49 -2.03
CA ARG A 139 7.39 -14.97 -2.77
C ARG A 139 6.13 -15.84 -2.60
N LYS A 140 6.29 -17.01 -1.96
CA LYS A 140 5.24 -17.99 -1.68
C LYS A 140 5.19 -18.28 -0.18
N CYS A 141 5.18 -17.20 0.60
CA CYS A 141 5.00 -17.22 2.04
C CYS A 141 3.67 -16.54 2.37
N PRO A 142 2.59 -17.30 2.63
CA PRO A 142 1.38 -16.73 3.18
C PRO A 142 1.73 -15.97 4.46
N SER A 143 1.23 -14.74 4.53
CA SER A 143 1.42 -13.83 5.65
C SER A 143 0.10 -13.18 5.97
N VAL A 144 -0.07 -12.84 7.24
CA VAL A 144 -1.26 -12.16 7.74
C VAL A 144 -0.85 -11.11 8.75
N ALA A 145 -1.62 -10.03 8.83
CA ALA A 145 -1.40 -9.00 9.84
C ALA A 145 -2.72 -8.58 10.47
N LEU A 146 -2.70 -8.35 11.79
CA LEU A 146 -3.75 -7.64 12.51
C LEU A 146 -3.23 -6.26 12.87
N MET A 147 -4.00 -5.23 12.57
CA MET A 147 -3.65 -3.85 12.87
C MET A 147 -4.58 -3.31 13.94
N PHE A 148 -4.00 -2.70 14.96
CA PHE A 148 -4.68 -2.09 16.09
C PHE A 148 -4.50 -0.58 16.04
N GLN A 149 -5.62 0.13 16.20
CA GLN A 149 -5.60 1.57 16.34
C GLN A 149 -5.02 1.94 17.71
N ILE A 150 -3.95 2.74 17.74
CA ILE A 150 -3.36 3.26 18.99
C ILE A 150 -3.67 4.74 19.15
N GLY A 151 -3.44 5.52 18.09
CA GLY A 151 -3.77 6.94 18.03
C GLY A 151 -5.25 7.17 17.70
N GLY A 152 -5.88 8.14 18.37
CA GLY A 152 -7.30 8.46 18.18
C GLY A 152 -7.66 8.89 16.74
N ASP A 153 -6.69 9.39 15.99
CA ASP A 153 -6.83 9.86 14.60
C ASP A 153 -6.18 8.90 13.58
N ALA A 154 -5.74 7.71 14.02
CA ALA A 154 -5.18 6.70 13.13
C ALA A 154 -6.28 6.05 12.26
N SER A 155 -5.90 5.65 11.05
CA SER A 155 -6.81 5.01 10.10
C SER A 155 -6.17 3.77 9.49
N TYR A 156 -6.99 2.73 9.25
CA TYR A 156 -6.57 1.50 8.61
C TYR A 156 -5.98 1.74 7.21
N HIS A 157 -6.64 2.54 6.37
CA HIS A 157 -6.24 2.78 4.98
C HIS A 157 -4.83 3.37 4.84
N ASN A 158 -4.44 4.26 5.75
CA ASN A 158 -3.10 4.87 5.73
C ASN A 158 -2.10 4.09 6.59
N MET A 159 -2.51 2.95 7.16
CA MET A 159 -1.72 2.19 8.13
C MET A 159 -1.15 3.09 9.25
N GLY A 160 -1.97 4.03 9.73
CA GLY A 160 -1.52 5.18 10.51
C GLY A 160 -1.19 6.41 9.65
N GLY A 161 -0.23 7.23 10.07
CA GLY A 161 0.28 8.36 9.26
C GLY A 161 -0.60 9.62 9.19
N CYS A 162 0.03 10.78 9.00
CA CYS A 162 -0.66 12.07 8.87
C CYS A 162 -1.31 12.23 7.47
N LYS A 163 -2.48 12.86 7.41
CA LYS A 163 -3.24 13.09 6.17
C LYS A 163 -2.56 14.07 5.19
N GLU A 164 -1.54 14.79 5.64
CA GLU A 164 -0.98 15.97 4.96
C GLU A 164 0.12 15.62 3.92
N GLY A 165 0.29 14.34 3.58
CA GLY A 165 1.23 13.83 2.58
C GLY A 165 2.36 12.99 3.15
N PRO A 166 3.09 12.23 2.30
CA PRO A 166 4.12 11.27 2.76
C PRO A 166 5.29 11.92 3.52
N ASP A 167 5.58 13.19 3.25
CA ASP A 167 6.67 13.93 3.91
C ASP A 167 6.20 14.74 5.14
N SER A 168 4.89 14.81 5.39
CA SER A 168 4.36 15.58 6.52
C SER A 168 4.48 14.83 7.83
N CYS A 169 4.51 13.49 7.82
CA CYS A 169 4.62 12.67 9.02
C CYS A 169 6.09 12.42 9.38
N THR A 170 6.49 12.93 10.53
CA THR A 170 7.77 12.72 11.21
C THR A 170 7.49 12.17 12.61
N ASN A 171 8.50 11.60 13.27
CA ASN A 171 8.39 11.13 14.65
C ASN A 171 7.92 12.20 15.67
N LYS A 172 7.83 13.48 15.28
CA LYS A 172 7.36 14.58 16.15
C LYS A 172 5.89 14.97 15.93
N ASN A 173 5.32 14.69 14.78
CA ASN A 173 3.98 15.14 14.39
C ASN A 173 3.04 14.00 13.98
N CYS A 174 3.51 12.76 13.93
CA CYS A 174 2.64 11.57 13.79
C CYS A 174 1.86 11.22 15.06
N LYS A 175 1.97 12.02 16.15
CA LYS A 175 1.29 11.74 17.40
C LYS A 175 -0.23 11.79 17.21
N GLY A 176 -0.93 10.75 17.65
CA GLY A 176 -2.37 10.58 17.45
C GLY A 176 -2.72 9.77 16.21
N HIS A 177 -1.76 9.43 15.34
CA HIS A 177 -1.98 8.63 14.14
C HIS A 177 -1.26 7.27 14.18
N GLU A 178 -0.82 6.83 15.36
CA GLU A 178 -0.09 5.58 15.53
C GLU A 178 -1.00 4.36 15.38
N VAL A 179 -0.46 3.31 14.78
CA VAL A 179 -1.03 1.97 14.78
C VAL A 179 -0.01 0.99 15.33
N ASP A 180 -0.48 -0.12 15.86
CA ASP A 180 0.35 -1.29 16.14
C ASP A 180 -0.06 -2.42 15.20
N MET A 181 0.89 -3.21 14.73
CA MET A 181 0.63 -4.25 13.75
C MET A 181 1.29 -5.56 14.15
N MET A 182 0.47 -6.56 14.43
CA MET A 182 0.92 -7.92 14.62
C MET A 182 1.00 -8.60 13.26
N HIS A 183 2.22 -8.79 12.75
CA HIS A 183 2.46 -9.47 11.47
C HIS A 183 3.03 -10.88 11.68
N PHE A 184 2.46 -11.86 10.99
CA PHE A 184 2.90 -13.24 10.98
C PHE A 184 3.13 -13.72 9.54
N SER A 185 4.23 -14.45 9.34
CA SER A 185 4.52 -15.11 8.06
C SER A 185 4.99 -16.54 8.31
N ILE A 186 4.43 -17.49 7.56
CA ILE A 186 4.77 -18.93 7.72
C ILE A 186 6.25 -19.19 7.42
N GLY A 187 6.87 -18.40 6.52
CA GLY A 187 8.23 -18.56 5.97
C GLY A 187 9.16 -19.49 6.75
N THR A 188 9.77 -18.95 7.82
CA THR A 188 10.65 -19.68 8.76
C THR A 188 9.99 -19.88 10.13
N ALA A 189 8.67 -19.72 10.22
CA ALA A 189 7.93 -19.93 11.45
C ALA A 189 7.98 -21.42 11.85
N ILE A 190 8.22 -21.64 13.14
CA ILE A 190 8.24 -22.94 13.80
C ILE A 190 6.94 -22.98 14.61
N PRO A 191 6.04 -23.92 14.34
CA PRO A 191 4.80 -24.08 15.11
C PRO A 191 5.08 -24.12 16.61
N GLY A 192 4.26 -23.43 17.40
CA GLY A 192 4.38 -23.34 18.86
C GLY A 192 5.52 -22.45 19.39
N ARG A 193 6.34 -21.84 18.52
CA ARG A 193 7.28 -20.79 18.94
C ARG A 193 6.55 -19.44 19.02
N LEU A 194 6.80 -18.70 20.10
CA LEU A 194 6.34 -17.32 20.22
C LEU A 194 7.16 -16.42 19.29
N TYR A 195 6.45 -15.64 18.47
CA TYR A 195 7.00 -14.65 17.56
C TYR A 195 6.42 -13.29 17.92
N GLY A 196 7.24 -12.25 17.85
CA GLY A 196 6.84 -10.88 18.18
C GLY A 196 7.64 -10.31 19.35
N GLY A 197 7.87 -9.00 19.27
CA GLY A 197 8.68 -8.24 20.23
C GLY A 197 10.17 -8.29 19.90
N ASN A 198 10.70 -7.16 19.45
CA ASN A 198 12.12 -6.88 19.53
C ASN A 198 12.35 -6.17 20.88
N PRO A 199 12.98 -6.79 21.89
CA PRO A 199 13.15 -6.17 23.20
C PRO A 199 13.88 -4.82 23.15
N ILE A 200 14.75 -4.64 22.16
CA ILE A 200 15.48 -3.38 21.92
C ILE A 200 14.52 -2.34 21.35
N ASP A 201 13.67 -2.73 20.40
CA ASP A 201 12.68 -1.83 19.81
C ASP A 201 11.60 -1.45 20.83
N ASN A 202 11.05 -2.42 21.57
CA ASN A 202 10.07 -2.21 22.63
C ASN A 202 10.62 -1.28 23.72
N SER A 203 11.91 -1.36 24.04
CA SER A 203 12.56 -0.48 25.01
C SER A 203 12.79 0.95 24.47
N ASN A 204 12.98 1.11 23.16
CA ASN A 204 13.32 2.39 22.54
C ASN A 204 12.11 3.08 21.88
N GLY A 205 10.99 2.37 21.72
CA GLY A 205 9.78 2.85 21.04
C GLY A 205 10.03 3.25 19.59
N THR A 206 10.95 2.56 18.90
CA THR A 206 11.39 2.97 17.56
C THR A 206 10.52 2.42 16.42
N GLY A 207 9.68 1.42 16.69
CA GLY A 207 8.89 0.71 15.67
C GLY A 207 9.76 0.09 14.58
N GLY A 208 11.04 -0.16 14.90
CA GLY A 208 12.03 -0.63 13.97
C GLY A 208 12.15 -2.15 14.03
N ASP A 209 11.41 -2.83 13.16
CA ASP A 209 11.56 -4.26 12.91
C ASP A 209 12.88 -4.52 12.16
N ARG A 210 14.00 -4.49 12.89
CA ARG A 210 15.33 -4.88 12.41
C ARG A 210 15.78 -6.20 13.01
#